data_AF-A0A3N5J5Q3-F1
#
_entry.id   AF-A0A3N5J5Q3-F1
#
_cell.length_a   1.000
_cell.length_b   1.000
_cell.length_c   1.000
_cell.angle_alpha   90.00
_cell.angle_beta   90.00
_cell.angle_gamma   90.00
#
_symmetry.space_group_name_H-M   'P 1'
#
loop_
_entity.id
_entity.type
_entity.pdbx_description
1 polymer ?
#
loop_
_entity_poly.entity_id
_entity_poly.type
_entity_poly.pdbx_seq_one_letter_code
_entity_poly.pdbx_strand_id
1 'polypeptide(L)'
;FERLVPPSRYFADHPEYFSELNGIRMRDGQLCLSNPEVLRVTIDALRRMMAEKPEATYWSVSQNDNVNYCTCEKCQALDQTYGGHAGSLLAFVNQVAAQFPDKVISTLAYQYTRQAPVGIKPADNVNIMFCSIECNRSQPLAVDPGEAAFRRDIESWGKLTDNILVWDYVVQFRNYLDPFPNLHVLQPNLQFFRDNNCRLMFQQGSGHSITEFHELRTYLIAKLLWNPDVDLAAVRRDFLCGYYGKASRFIEQYIDRMHEALIASGQRLDIYGYPYDAVKSYLTPTLLGDYETLFGDAEAAVADDPGRLHRVKRARLPIEFAILDISLHDVNRELTFISRDDDSIAPNRKMLARLDAFVRACKKNGIERLEEQGYSPEQYKADIVKYVDKAGRPNLVAGKPVAVATTWSEKYPAGGAAALTDGKFGMTNYRYNWLGFENADLEAVIDLGEMQAIHHLSADFLQHPLDWVFLPRWVDFALSEDGRNFEPVHHLVHDVPPDSGKIFLHTFQASANRRARYIKISAASLKVCPPWHRGAGQPAWIFVDEVMVN
;
A
#
# COMPACT_ATOMS: atom_id res chain seq x y z
N PHE A 1 13.01 11.34 13.71
CA PHE A 1 13.92 11.23 14.88
C PHE A 1 15.15 10.38 14.61
N GLU A 2 15.01 9.33 13.80
CA GLU A 2 16.08 8.37 13.46
C GLU A 2 17.43 9.02 13.08
N ARG A 3 17.44 10.12 12.32
CA ARG A 3 18.70 10.81 11.97
C ARG A 3 19.35 11.57 13.14
N LEU A 4 18.55 12.04 14.09
CA LEU A 4 19.01 12.84 15.23
C LEU A 4 19.50 11.93 16.37
N VAL A 5 18.80 10.83 16.62
CA VAL A 5 19.12 9.82 17.64
C VAL A 5 19.03 8.43 17.00
N PRO A 6 20.02 8.01 16.18
CA PRO A 6 19.94 6.74 15.45
C PRO A 6 19.99 5.52 16.39
N PRO A 7 19.05 4.56 16.27
CA PRO A 7 19.05 3.33 17.06
C PRO A 7 20.36 2.54 16.92
N SER A 8 20.95 2.53 15.73
CA SER A 8 22.24 1.86 15.46
C SER A 8 23.40 2.38 16.31
N ARG A 9 23.30 3.61 16.82
CA ARG A 9 24.32 4.23 17.67
C ARG A 9 23.97 4.16 19.14
N TYR A 10 22.70 4.36 19.50
CA TYR A 10 22.31 4.59 20.89
C TYR A 10 21.58 3.41 21.54
N PHE A 11 20.91 2.52 20.79
CA PHE A 11 20.00 1.56 21.40
C PHE A 11 20.69 0.50 22.28
N ALA A 12 21.89 0.06 21.90
CA ALA A 12 22.62 -0.97 22.65
C ALA A 12 23.04 -0.50 24.06
N ASP A 13 23.51 0.75 24.17
CA ASP A 13 24.00 1.33 25.41
C ASP A 13 22.92 2.12 26.17
N HIS A 14 21.94 2.65 25.44
CA HIS A 14 20.88 3.54 25.94
C HIS A 14 19.48 3.14 25.41
N PRO A 15 18.99 1.92 25.69
CA PRO A 15 17.66 1.50 25.28
C PRO A 15 16.55 2.41 25.83
N GLU A 16 16.77 3.08 26.97
CA GLU A 16 15.86 4.05 27.60
C GLU A 16 15.66 5.34 26.80
N TYR A 17 16.44 5.58 25.73
CA TYR A 17 16.23 6.70 24.81
C TYR A 17 15.05 6.46 23.87
N PHE A 18 14.64 5.20 23.73
CA PHE A 18 13.63 4.77 22.78
C PHE A 18 12.33 4.41 23.50
N SER A 19 11.25 4.31 22.72
CA SER A 19 9.92 4.07 23.25
C SER A 19 9.83 2.77 24.03
N GLU A 20 9.13 2.82 25.14
CA GLU A 20 8.72 1.63 25.88
C GLU A 20 7.33 1.22 25.41
N LEU A 21 7.14 -0.05 25.07
CA LEU A 21 5.84 -0.66 24.80
C LEU A 21 5.74 -1.92 25.67
N ASN A 22 4.72 -2.00 26.53
CA ASN A 22 4.50 -3.15 27.42
C ASN A 22 5.75 -3.53 28.25
N GLY A 23 6.51 -2.53 28.71
CA GLY A 23 7.75 -2.73 29.47
C GLY A 23 8.99 -3.10 28.63
N ILE A 24 8.87 -3.16 27.30
CA ILE A 24 9.95 -3.50 26.38
C ILE A 24 10.40 -2.23 25.64
N ARG A 25 11.72 -1.99 25.58
CA ARG A 25 12.29 -0.89 24.80
C ARG A 25 12.40 -1.27 23.33
N MET A 26 11.87 -0.43 22.47
CA MET A 26 11.74 -0.70 21.05
C MET A 26 12.86 -0.03 20.26
N ARG A 27 13.71 -0.84 19.63
CA ARG A 27 14.82 -0.34 18.80
C ARG A 27 14.34 0.57 17.67
N ASP A 28 13.34 0.12 16.94
CA ASP A 28 12.81 0.81 15.76
C ASP A 28 11.50 1.57 16.07
N GLY A 29 11.31 1.94 17.34
CA GLY A 29 10.16 2.72 17.82
C GLY A 29 10.34 4.23 17.67
N GLN A 30 9.56 4.98 18.45
CA GLN A 30 9.76 6.42 18.65
C GLN A 30 10.81 6.69 19.73
N LEU A 31 11.12 7.97 19.99
CA LEU A 31 11.97 8.36 21.12
C LEU A 31 11.15 8.49 22.41
N CYS A 32 11.81 8.29 23.55
CA CYS A 32 11.28 8.63 24.86
C CYS A 32 11.40 10.15 25.10
N LEU A 33 10.36 10.90 24.74
CA LEU A 33 10.37 12.37 24.74
C LEU A 33 10.41 13.01 26.14
N SER A 34 10.20 12.23 27.19
CA SER A 34 10.35 12.66 28.58
C SER A 34 11.76 12.49 29.15
N ASN A 35 12.68 11.89 28.38
CA ASN A 35 14.06 11.65 28.81
C ASN A 35 14.93 12.90 28.53
N PRO A 36 15.53 13.54 29.56
CA PRO A 36 16.34 14.74 29.36
C PRO A 36 17.61 14.50 28.53
N GLU A 37 18.19 13.31 28.54
CA GLU A 37 19.35 13.00 27.70
C GLU A 37 18.98 12.91 26.22
N VAL A 38 17.77 12.41 25.90
CA VAL A 38 17.25 12.42 24.53
C VAL A 38 17.13 13.85 24.01
N LEU A 39 16.65 14.78 24.84
CA LEU A 39 16.57 16.20 24.49
C LEU A 39 17.96 16.77 24.19
N ARG A 40 18.94 16.53 25.08
CA ARG A 40 20.31 16.99 24.94
C ARG A 40 20.96 16.46 23.66
N VAL A 41 20.90 15.15 23.43
CA VAL A 41 21.47 14.50 22.24
C VAL A 41 20.82 15.01 20.96
N THR A 42 19.50 15.24 20.97
CA THR A 42 18.77 15.81 19.83
C THR A 42 19.26 17.22 19.50
N ILE A 43 19.39 18.09 20.51
CA ILE A 43 19.91 19.46 20.35
C ILE A 43 21.34 19.44 19.80
N ASP A 44 22.20 18.58 20.34
CA ASP A 44 23.60 18.48 19.90
C ASP A 44 23.72 17.96 18.46
N ALA A 45 22.90 16.97 18.08
CA ALA A 45 22.83 16.49 16.71
C ALA A 45 22.36 17.59 15.76
N LEU A 46 21.30 18.32 16.13
CA LEU A 46 20.75 19.38 15.31
C LEU A 46 21.73 20.53 15.12
N ARG A 47 22.44 20.95 16.17
CA ARG A 47 23.49 21.97 16.10
C ARG A 47 24.59 21.60 15.13
N ARG A 48 25.03 20.33 15.11
CA ARG A 48 26.02 19.84 14.15
C ARG A 48 25.49 19.89 12.72
N MET A 49 24.29 19.39 12.49
CA MET A 49 23.68 19.41 11.15
C MET A 49 23.48 20.85 10.65
N MET A 50 23.07 21.77 11.52
CA MET A 50 22.95 23.21 11.21
C MET A 50 24.28 23.85 10.83
N ALA A 51 25.38 23.48 11.48
CA ALA A 51 26.71 23.97 11.13
C ALA A 51 27.15 23.49 9.73
N GLU A 52 26.68 22.31 9.29
CA GLU A 52 26.94 21.78 7.95
C GLU A 52 26.10 22.46 6.86
N LYS A 53 24.95 23.06 7.22
CA LYS A 53 24.00 23.72 6.30
C LYS A 53 23.47 25.04 6.88
N PRO A 54 24.32 26.06 7.06
CA PRO A 54 23.95 27.29 7.75
C PRO A 54 22.80 28.06 7.07
N GLU A 55 22.64 27.91 5.76
CA GLU A 55 21.61 28.52 4.92
C GLU A 55 20.21 27.90 5.09
N ALA A 56 20.12 26.68 5.61
CA ALA A 56 18.82 26.03 5.82
C ALA A 56 18.04 26.69 6.97
N THR A 57 16.79 27.06 6.68
CA THR A 57 15.87 27.70 7.62
C THR A 57 15.00 26.70 8.36
N TYR A 58 14.52 25.66 7.68
CA TYR A 58 13.60 24.66 8.23
C TYR A 58 14.36 23.38 8.62
N TRP A 59 14.09 22.90 9.82
CA TRP A 59 14.73 21.75 10.41
C TRP A 59 13.70 20.78 10.97
N SER A 60 13.67 19.55 10.46
CA SER A 60 12.71 18.54 10.92
C SER A 60 13.14 17.91 12.23
N VAL A 61 12.29 18.03 13.24
CA VAL A 61 12.37 17.33 14.53
C VAL A 61 11.04 16.62 14.73
N SER A 62 10.84 15.57 13.93
CA SER A 62 9.56 14.86 13.82
C SER A 62 9.68 13.41 14.28
N GLN A 63 8.54 12.81 14.63
CA GLN A 63 8.38 11.38 14.83
C GLN A 63 8.88 10.54 13.64
N ASN A 64 9.23 9.28 13.91
CA ASN A 64 9.49 8.28 12.86
C ASN A 64 8.17 7.81 12.23
N ASP A 65 8.20 7.21 11.04
CA ASP A 65 7.01 6.72 10.33
C ASP A 65 6.50 5.37 10.89
N ASN A 66 6.05 5.40 12.14
CA ASN A 66 5.39 4.30 12.84
C ASN A 66 4.57 4.81 14.04
N VAL A 67 3.72 3.95 14.58
CA VAL A 67 2.84 4.28 15.73
C VAL A 67 3.37 3.78 17.08
N ASN A 68 4.65 3.38 17.16
CA ASN A 68 5.25 2.80 18.36
C ASN A 68 5.75 3.89 19.33
N TYR A 69 4.85 4.77 19.77
CA TYR A 69 5.14 5.86 20.71
C TYR A 69 5.45 5.36 22.12
N CYS A 70 6.15 6.16 22.92
CA CYS A 70 6.57 5.75 24.25
C CYS A 70 5.41 5.72 25.25
N THR A 71 5.18 4.58 25.89
CA THR A 71 4.17 4.41 26.93
C THR A 71 4.74 4.40 28.35
N CYS A 72 5.97 4.90 28.55
CA CYS A 72 6.51 5.00 29.92
C CYS A 72 5.71 6.04 30.73
N GLU A 73 5.70 5.89 32.06
CA GLU A 73 4.91 6.72 32.99
C GLU A 73 5.03 8.23 32.73
N LYS A 74 6.25 8.73 32.50
CA LYS A 74 6.49 10.17 32.27
C LYS A 74 5.93 10.68 30.93
N CYS A 75 6.01 9.89 29.85
CA CYS A 75 5.43 10.26 28.56
C CYS A 75 3.90 10.23 28.64
N GLN A 76 3.33 9.20 29.29
CA GLN A 76 1.89 9.11 29.53
C GLN A 76 1.38 10.30 30.36
N ALA A 77 2.11 10.73 31.39
CA ALA A 77 1.74 11.89 32.19
C ALA A 77 1.69 13.19 31.35
N LEU A 78 2.63 13.39 30.43
CA LEU A 78 2.60 14.53 29.49
C LEU A 78 1.39 14.47 28.56
N ASP A 79 1.12 13.30 27.98
CA ASP A 79 -0.01 13.11 27.07
C ASP A 79 -1.35 13.31 27.78
N GLN A 80 -1.49 12.83 29.02
CA GLN A 80 -2.67 13.08 29.85
C GLN A 80 -2.85 14.57 30.16
N THR A 81 -1.76 15.26 30.48
CA THR A 81 -1.78 16.71 30.77
C THR A 81 -2.23 17.53 29.57
N TYR A 82 -1.79 17.13 28.37
CA TYR A 82 -2.00 17.89 27.14
C TYR A 82 -3.02 17.25 26.17
N GLY A 83 -3.80 16.27 26.63
CA GLY A 83 -4.94 15.72 25.90
C GLY A 83 -4.60 14.84 24.70
N GLY A 84 -3.40 14.25 24.63
CA GLY A 84 -3.01 13.31 23.58
C GLY A 84 -1.50 13.31 23.28
N HIS A 85 -1.08 12.44 22.35
CA HIS A 85 0.33 12.20 22.03
C HIS A 85 1.04 13.38 21.35
N ALA A 86 0.30 14.28 20.71
CA ALA A 86 0.86 15.55 20.24
C ALA A 86 1.36 16.42 21.41
N GLY A 87 0.86 16.18 22.63
CA GLY A 87 1.26 16.87 23.86
C GLY A 87 2.72 16.65 24.23
N SER A 88 3.14 15.38 24.41
CA SER A 88 4.54 15.07 24.68
C SER A 88 5.46 15.47 23.52
N LEU A 89 5.01 15.32 22.27
CA LEU A 89 5.74 15.79 21.09
C LEU A 89 5.98 17.30 21.13
N LEU A 90 4.94 18.09 21.34
CA LEU A 90 5.04 19.55 21.31
C LEU A 90 5.82 20.10 22.51
N ALA A 91 5.68 19.49 23.69
CA ALA A 91 6.46 19.84 24.87
C ALA A 91 7.97 19.63 24.63
N PHE A 92 8.34 18.56 23.94
CA PHE A 92 9.73 18.29 23.55
C PHE A 92 10.22 19.25 22.47
N VAL A 93 9.43 19.43 21.40
CA VAL A 93 9.79 20.28 20.26
C VAL A 93 9.95 21.74 20.66
N ASN A 94 9.10 22.27 21.55
CA ASN A 94 9.23 23.63 22.06
C ASN A 94 10.57 23.83 22.81
N GLN A 95 11.03 22.84 23.57
CA GLN A 95 12.33 22.90 24.25
C GLN A 95 13.50 22.89 23.27
N VAL A 96 13.39 22.11 22.18
CA VAL A 96 14.38 22.13 21.09
C VAL A 96 14.38 23.49 20.40
N ALA A 97 13.20 24.01 20.04
CA ALA A 97 13.05 25.27 19.31
C ALA A 97 13.59 26.49 20.07
N ALA A 98 13.48 26.49 21.41
CA ALA A 98 14.07 27.52 22.25
C ALA A 98 15.60 27.63 22.15
N GLN A 99 16.29 26.59 21.67
CA GLN A 99 17.75 26.61 21.47
C GLN A 99 18.17 27.21 20.13
N PHE A 100 17.23 27.39 19.20
CA PHE A 100 17.50 27.82 17.82
C PHE A 100 16.49 28.88 17.37
N PRO A 101 16.41 30.04 18.03
CA PRO A 101 15.39 31.07 17.77
C PRO A 101 15.44 31.67 16.36
N ASP A 102 16.57 31.53 15.65
CA ASP A 102 16.78 31.97 14.27
C ASP A 102 16.38 30.91 13.22
N LYS A 103 15.96 29.73 13.66
CA LYS A 103 15.58 28.59 12.80
C LYS A 103 14.13 28.20 13.04
N VAL A 104 13.51 27.60 12.03
CA VAL A 104 12.17 27.01 12.14
C VAL A 104 12.30 25.51 12.41
N ILE A 105 11.77 25.07 13.55
CA ILE A 105 11.68 23.65 13.88
C ILE A 105 10.34 23.11 13.40
N SER A 106 10.36 22.25 12.38
CA SER A 106 9.15 21.62 11.84
C SER A 106 8.93 20.25 12.48
N THR A 107 7.70 19.98 12.92
CA THR A 107 7.30 18.67 13.47
C THR A 107 5.98 18.19 12.85
N LEU A 108 5.77 16.88 12.84
CA LEU A 108 4.58 16.27 12.24
C LEU A 108 3.37 16.33 13.18
N ALA A 109 2.21 16.65 12.62
CA ALA A 109 0.91 16.24 13.12
C ALA A 109 0.38 15.16 12.17
N TYR A 110 0.69 13.90 12.49
CA TYR A 110 0.56 12.75 11.58
C TYR A 110 0.22 11.49 12.37
N GLN A 111 -0.73 10.68 11.88
CA GLN A 111 -1.16 9.46 12.55
C GLN A 111 -1.49 9.71 14.03
N TYR A 112 -0.73 9.12 14.95
CA TYR A 112 -0.97 9.17 16.40
C TYR A 112 -0.81 10.59 17.01
N THR A 113 -0.19 11.54 16.30
CA THR A 113 -0.04 12.94 16.75
C THR A 113 -0.89 13.93 15.96
N ARG A 114 -1.82 13.45 15.12
CA ARG A 114 -2.67 14.33 14.29
C ARG A 114 -3.59 15.22 15.14
N GLN A 115 -4.13 14.68 16.23
CA GLN A 115 -5.00 15.42 17.14
C GLN A 115 -4.22 16.54 17.85
N ALA A 116 -4.71 17.77 17.79
CA ALA A 116 -4.09 18.91 18.45
C ALA A 116 -4.08 18.76 19.99
N PRO A 117 -3.00 19.16 20.67
CA PRO A 117 -2.96 19.13 22.13
C PRO A 117 -3.79 20.27 22.74
N VAL A 118 -4.07 20.15 24.04
CA VAL A 118 -4.69 21.19 24.87
C VAL A 118 -3.67 21.77 25.85
N GLY A 119 -3.85 23.02 26.28
CA GLY A 119 -3.02 23.63 27.34
C GLY A 119 -1.57 23.92 26.98
N ILE A 120 -1.15 23.64 25.74
CA ILE A 120 0.18 23.96 25.19
C ILE A 120 0.02 24.50 23.76
N LYS A 121 0.88 25.45 23.37
CA LYS A 121 0.94 26.01 22.02
C LYS A 121 2.33 25.80 21.41
N PRO A 122 2.43 25.67 20.08
CA PRO A 122 3.73 25.72 19.41
C PRO A 122 4.42 27.06 19.70
N ALA A 123 5.73 27.03 19.94
CA ALA A 123 6.52 28.27 20.00
C ALA A 123 6.50 28.98 18.63
N ASP A 124 6.80 30.29 18.60
CA ASP A 124 6.70 31.12 17.38
C ASP A 124 7.54 30.57 16.21
N ASN A 125 8.67 29.92 16.51
CA ASN A 125 9.55 29.28 15.52
C ASN A 125 9.28 27.77 15.34
N VAL A 126 8.14 27.26 15.78
CA VAL A 126 7.70 25.88 15.53
C VAL A 126 6.67 25.86 14.40
N ASN A 127 6.95 25.06 13.37
CA ASN A 127 6.04 24.79 12.26
C ASN A 127 5.37 23.42 12.46
N ILE A 128 4.05 23.36 12.24
CA ILE A 128 3.28 22.12 12.29
C ILE A 128 3.08 21.61 10.87
N MET A 129 3.63 20.44 10.57
CA MET A 129 3.46 19.73 9.32
C MET A 129 2.26 18.77 9.43
N PHE A 130 1.09 19.25 9.03
CA PHE A 130 -0.19 18.56 9.17
C PHE A 130 -0.45 17.65 7.96
N CYS A 131 -0.70 16.37 8.19
CA CYS A 131 -0.73 15.36 7.13
C CYS A 131 -2.13 14.79 6.90
N SER A 132 -2.52 14.59 5.63
CA SER A 132 -3.84 14.08 5.22
C SER A 132 -3.85 12.60 4.81
N ILE A 133 -2.87 11.80 5.24
CA ILE A 133 -2.60 10.48 4.65
C ILE A 133 -3.79 9.51 4.73
N GLU A 134 -4.57 9.57 5.83
CA GLU A 134 -5.70 8.67 6.05
C GLU A 134 -7.01 9.19 5.44
N CYS A 135 -6.99 10.30 4.73
CA CYS A 135 -8.21 10.93 4.25
C CYS A 135 -8.66 10.37 2.89
N ASN A 136 -9.96 10.31 2.69
CA ASN A 136 -10.58 9.96 1.42
C ASN A 136 -10.17 10.94 0.30
N ARG A 137 -10.06 10.44 -0.93
CA ARG A 137 -9.80 11.21 -2.14
C ARG A 137 -10.97 11.27 -3.11
N SER A 138 -12.10 10.61 -2.81
CA SER A 138 -13.28 10.63 -3.67
C SER A 138 -14.20 11.83 -3.43
N GLN A 139 -14.07 12.51 -2.29
CA GLN A 139 -14.89 13.65 -1.91
C GLN A 139 -14.03 14.79 -1.34
N PRO A 140 -14.47 16.06 -1.45
CA PRO A 140 -13.76 17.17 -0.81
C PRO A 140 -13.79 17.08 0.72
N LEU A 141 -12.65 17.34 1.35
CA LEU A 141 -12.45 17.23 2.81
C LEU A 141 -13.43 18.08 3.61
N ALA A 142 -13.83 19.23 3.07
CA ALA A 142 -14.76 20.15 3.73
C ALA A 142 -16.16 19.54 3.95
N VAL A 143 -16.59 18.63 3.08
CA VAL A 143 -17.97 18.12 3.05
C VAL A 143 -18.06 16.61 3.27
N ASP A 144 -16.94 15.88 3.20
CA ASP A 144 -16.94 14.44 3.39
C ASP A 144 -17.35 14.07 4.84
N PRO A 145 -18.47 13.37 5.07
CA PRO A 145 -18.88 12.98 6.42
C PRO A 145 -17.85 12.08 7.12
N GLY A 146 -17.09 11.27 6.37
CA GLY A 146 -16.04 10.40 6.90
C GLY A 146 -14.85 11.16 7.48
N GLU A 147 -14.64 12.41 7.06
CA GLU A 147 -13.48 13.23 7.43
C GLU A 147 -13.77 14.23 8.55
N ALA A 148 -14.85 14.01 9.33
CA ALA A 148 -15.22 14.89 10.43
C ALA A 148 -14.15 15.00 11.53
N ALA A 149 -13.40 13.92 11.79
CA ALA A 149 -12.29 13.95 12.73
C ALA A 149 -11.13 14.82 12.20
N PHE A 150 -10.76 14.63 10.93
CA PHE A 150 -9.73 15.41 10.27
C PHE A 150 -10.04 16.92 10.27
N ARG A 151 -11.29 17.30 9.95
CA ARG A 151 -11.73 18.70 10.01
C ARG A 151 -11.58 19.30 11.40
N ARG A 152 -12.00 18.58 12.45
CA ARG A 152 -11.82 19.05 13.83
C ARG A 152 -10.35 19.20 14.20
N ASP A 153 -9.49 18.29 13.75
CA ASP A 153 -8.06 18.31 14.06
C ASP A 153 -7.41 19.57 13.45
N ILE A 154 -7.63 19.85 12.17
CA ILE A 154 -7.03 21.02 11.50
C ILE A 154 -7.61 22.35 12.04
N GLU A 155 -8.90 22.43 12.31
CA GLU A 155 -9.53 23.58 12.96
C GLU A 155 -8.95 23.82 14.37
N SER A 156 -8.61 22.74 15.09
CA SER A 156 -8.02 22.83 16.42
C SER A 156 -6.57 23.30 16.35
N TRP A 157 -5.77 22.80 15.42
CA TRP A 157 -4.42 23.31 15.17
C TRP A 157 -4.42 24.77 14.73
N GLY A 158 -5.35 25.17 13.85
CA GLY A 158 -5.50 26.54 13.37
C GLY A 158 -5.85 27.56 14.48
N LYS A 159 -6.33 27.11 15.65
CA LYS A 159 -6.52 27.94 16.85
C LYS A 159 -5.24 28.10 17.67
N LEU A 160 -4.26 27.23 17.50
CA LEU A 160 -3.00 27.24 18.25
C LEU A 160 -1.90 28.00 17.50
N THR A 161 -1.88 27.95 16.16
CA THR A 161 -0.86 28.61 15.34
C THR A 161 -1.36 28.84 13.90
N ASP A 162 -0.75 29.80 13.19
CA ASP A 162 -0.89 29.98 11.74
C ASP A 162 0.36 29.51 10.96
N ASN A 163 1.36 28.96 11.66
CA ASN A 163 2.56 28.36 11.07
C ASN A 163 2.32 26.87 10.75
N ILE A 164 1.35 26.61 9.86
CA ILE A 164 0.96 25.26 9.44
C ILE A 164 1.39 25.03 8.00
N LEU A 165 2.12 23.93 7.78
CA LEU A 165 2.40 23.34 6.48
C LEU A 165 1.56 22.09 6.30
N VAL A 166 0.75 22.02 5.25
CA VAL A 166 0.00 20.81 4.94
C VAL A 166 0.83 19.92 4.02
N TRP A 167 1.02 18.68 4.44
CA TRP A 167 1.51 17.60 3.58
C TRP A 167 0.30 16.80 3.08
N ASP A 168 -0.08 17.05 1.83
CA ASP A 168 -1.19 16.40 1.16
C ASP A 168 -0.70 15.36 0.13
N TYR A 169 -1.55 14.38 -0.19
CA TYR A 169 -1.18 13.21 -0.99
C TYR A 169 -2.13 13.07 -2.18
N VAL A 170 -1.58 13.19 -3.40
CA VAL A 170 -2.38 13.30 -4.65
C VAL A 170 -2.16 12.15 -5.63
N VAL A 171 -1.52 11.08 -5.20
CA VAL A 171 -1.17 9.91 -6.01
C VAL A 171 -1.58 8.61 -5.33
N GLN A 172 -1.75 7.56 -6.12
CA GLN A 172 -1.83 6.17 -5.68
C GLN A 172 -0.41 5.60 -5.46
N PHE A 173 0.07 5.49 -4.22
CA PHE A 173 1.45 5.03 -3.94
C PHE A 173 1.64 3.55 -4.20
N ARG A 174 0.59 2.77 -3.99
CA ARG A 174 0.63 1.32 -4.23
C ARG A 174 0.76 0.98 -5.70
N ASN A 175 0.22 1.82 -6.58
CA ASN A 175 0.15 1.59 -8.02
C ASN A 175 0.13 2.95 -8.75
N TYR A 176 1.29 3.46 -9.14
CA TYR A 176 1.43 4.76 -9.81
C TYR A 176 0.65 4.87 -11.12
N LEU A 177 0.42 3.74 -11.81
CA LEU A 177 -0.39 3.68 -13.02
C LEU A 177 -1.85 3.25 -12.76
N ASP A 178 -2.32 3.21 -11.53
CA ASP A 178 -3.74 3.02 -11.27
C ASP A 178 -4.54 4.25 -11.74
N PRO A 179 -5.68 4.08 -12.42
CA PRO A 179 -6.65 5.14 -12.59
C PRO A 179 -7.01 5.79 -11.24
N PHE A 180 -6.77 7.09 -11.08
CA PHE A 180 -6.90 7.77 -9.78
C PHE A 180 -7.77 9.04 -9.90
N PRO A 181 -9.11 8.88 -9.91
CA PRO A 181 -10.06 9.97 -10.15
C PRO A 181 -10.18 10.95 -8.97
N ASN A 182 -9.14 11.76 -8.75
CA ASN A 182 -9.03 12.72 -7.63
C ASN A 182 -8.85 14.18 -8.07
N LEU A 183 -8.95 14.50 -9.37
CA LEU A 183 -8.69 15.87 -9.83
C LEU A 183 -9.76 16.86 -9.35
N HIS A 184 -11.00 16.41 -9.18
CA HIS A 184 -12.12 17.23 -8.74
C HIS A 184 -12.02 17.71 -7.30
N VAL A 185 -11.27 16.99 -6.43
CA VAL A 185 -11.11 17.38 -5.03
C VAL A 185 -9.97 18.38 -4.79
N LEU A 186 -9.07 18.57 -5.77
CA LEU A 186 -7.88 19.41 -5.60
C LEU A 186 -8.20 20.84 -5.16
N GLN A 187 -9.09 21.52 -5.90
CA GLN A 187 -9.47 22.90 -5.61
C GLN A 187 -10.20 23.07 -4.27
N PRO A 188 -11.30 22.35 -4.00
CA PRO A 188 -12.01 22.54 -2.73
C PRO A 188 -11.16 22.14 -1.51
N ASN A 189 -10.24 21.18 -1.64
CA ASN A 189 -9.30 20.85 -0.56
C ASN A 189 -8.31 21.99 -0.30
N LEU A 190 -7.73 22.59 -1.36
CA LEU A 190 -6.82 23.73 -1.22
C LEU A 190 -7.51 24.97 -0.63
N GLN A 191 -8.76 25.23 -1.03
CA GLN A 191 -9.59 26.29 -0.42
C GLN A 191 -9.83 25.99 1.07
N PHE A 192 -10.20 24.75 1.40
CA PHE A 192 -10.40 24.32 2.79
C PHE A 192 -9.15 24.54 3.65
N PHE A 193 -7.96 24.19 3.15
CA PHE A 193 -6.71 24.41 3.86
C PHE A 193 -6.41 25.90 4.07
N ARG A 194 -6.54 26.72 3.02
CA ARG A 194 -6.38 28.19 3.10
C ARG A 194 -7.30 28.79 4.17
N ASP A 195 -8.56 28.35 4.20
CA ASP A 195 -9.59 28.88 5.10
C ASP A 195 -9.39 28.42 6.55
N ASN A 196 -8.50 27.45 6.79
CA ASN A 196 -8.11 26.93 8.11
C ASN A 196 -6.66 27.29 8.49
N ASN A 197 -6.22 28.51 8.16
CA ASN A 197 -4.91 29.07 8.53
C ASN A 197 -3.68 28.30 8.00
N CYS A 198 -3.83 27.44 7.00
CA CYS A 198 -2.69 26.77 6.37
C CYS A 198 -2.13 27.62 5.24
N ARG A 199 -0.88 28.08 5.39
CA ARG A 199 -0.23 28.99 4.44
C ARG A 199 0.90 28.33 3.63
N LEU A 200 1.31 27.14 4.04
CA LEU A 200 2.36 26.36 3.39
C LEU A 200 1.75 25.05 2.93
N MET A 201 2.07 24.64 1.70
CA MET A 201 1.51 23.44 1.08
C MET A 201 2.61 22.62 0.44
N PHE A 202 2.59 21.32 0.71
CA PHE A 202 3.34 20.31 -0.02
C PHE A 202 2.36 19.26 -0.55
N GLN A 203 2.29 19.14 -1.88
CA GLN A 203 1.39 18.23 -2.58
C GLN A 203 2.22 17.06 -3.11
N GLN A 204 2.25 15.95 -2.37
CA GLN A 204 3.09 14.79 -2.69
C GLN A 204 2.49 13.98 -3.83
N GLY A 205 3.20 13.96 -4.96
CA GLY A 205 3.01 13.01 -6.05
C GLY A 205 3.98 11.82 -5.97
N SER A 206 4.25 11.18 -7.10
CA SER A 206 5.11 9.99 -7.25
C SER A 206 6.62 10.23 -7.19
N GLY A 207 7.06 11.47 -6.97
CA GLY A 207 8.48 11.84 -6.98
C GLY A 207 9.11 11.64 -8.37
N HIS A 208 9.84 10.53 -8.54
CA HIS A 208 10.65 10.25 -9.74
C HIS A 208 9.94 9.40 -10.80
N SER A 209 8.72 8.94 -10.55
CA SER A 209 7.97 8.07 -11.48
C SER A 209 6.83 8.82 -12.15
N ILE A 210 6.43 8.39 -13.35
CA ILE A 210 5.25 8.91 -14.04
C ILE A 210 4.00 8.20 -13.51
N THR A 211 2.95 8.96 -13.26
CA THR A 211 1.65 8.45 -12.81
C THR A 211 0.55 8.72 -13.83
N GLU A 212 -0.64 8.19 -13.57
CA GLU A 212 -1.86 8.67 -14.19
C GLU A 212 -1.91 10.21 -14.17
N PHE A 213 -2.28 10.81 -15.31
CA PHE A 213 -2.36 12.26 -15.56
C PHE A 213 -1.30 13.15 -14.89
N HIS A 214 -0.04 12.68 -14.84
CA HIS A 214 1.04 13.40 -14.17
C HIS A 214 1.14 14.87 -14.58
N GLU A 215 1.19 15.18 -15.88
CA GLU A 215 1.33 16.58 -16.34
C GLU A 215 0.10 17.44 -16.05
N LEU A 216 -1.10 16.90 -16.25
CA LEU A 216 -2.34 17.64 -15.98
C LEU A 216 -2.43 17.94 -14.48
N ARG A 217 -2.20 16.94 -13.62
CA ARG A 217 -2.26 17.10 -12.17
C ARG A 217 -1.25 18.13 -11.67
N THR A 218 0.00 18.06 -12.14
CA THR A 218 1.02 19.05 -11.80
C THR A 218 0.63 20.46 -12.28
N TYR A 219 0.07 20.59 -13.48
CA TYR A 219 -0.41 21.88 -13.99
C TYR A 219 -1.54 22.46 -13.13
N LEU A 220 -2.55 21.66 -12.80
CA LEU A 220 -3.68 22.10 -11.97
C LEU A 220 -3.23 22.49 -10.56
N ILE A 221 -2.39 21.66 -9.92
CA ILE A 221 -1.85 21.95 -8.58
C ILE A 221 -1.04 23.24 -8.61
N ALA A 222 -0.16 23.46 -9.59
CA ALA A 222 0.63 24.68 -9.69
C ALA A 222 -0.25 25.94 -9.80
N LYS A 223 -1.33 25.87 -10.60
CA LYS A 223 -2.28 26.98 -10.75
C LYS A 223 -3.07 27.23 -9.47
N LEU A 224 -3.51 26.17 -8.79
CA LEU A 224 -4.29 26.27 -7.55
C LEU A 224 -3.45 26.72 -6.36
N LEU A 225 -2.19 26.31 -6.26
CA LEU A 225 -1.25 26.83 -5.25
C LEU A 225 -0.97 28.32 -5.43
N TRP A 226 -1.01 28.82 -6.67
CA TRP A 226 -0.91 30.25 -6.95
C TRP A 226 -2.21 31.01 -6.63
N ASN A 227 -3.35 30.45 -7.04
CA ASN A 227 -4.67 31.00 -6.76
C ASN A 227 -5.73 29.87 -6.64
N PRO A 228 -6.18 29.54 -5.42
CA PRO A 228 -7.16 28.48 -5.22
C PRO A 228 -8.57 28.84 -5.71
N ASP A 229 -8.86 30.10 -6.05
CA ASP A 229 -10.17 30.56 -6.56
C ASP A 229 -10.19 30.75 -8.07
N VAL A 230 -9.19 30.25 -8.80
CA VAL A 230 -9.18 30.29 -10.26
C VAL A 230 -10.35 29.51 -10.86
N ASP A 231 -10.81 29.90 -12.05
CA ASP A 231 -11.74 29.07 -12.84
C ASP A 231 -11.03 27.78 -13.28
N LEU A 232 -11.18 26.73 -12.47
CA LEU A 232 -10.49 25.45 -12.69
C LEU A 232 -10.95 24.78 -13.99
N ALA A 233 -12.20 24.96 -14.39
CA ALA A 233 -12.71 24.39 -15.64
C ALA A 233 -12.03 25.04 -16.85
N ALA A 234 -11.85 26.37 -16.83
CA ALA A 234 -11.08 27.07 -17.85
C ALA A 234 -9.60 26.64 -17.86
N VAL A 235 -8.96 26.52 -16.69
CA VAL A 235 -7.57 26.05 -16.56
C VAL A 235 -7.40 24.62 -17.08
N ARG A 236 -8.32 23.71 -16.75
CA ARG A 236 -8.32 22.33 -17.25
C ARG A 236 -8.46 22.31 -18.77
N ARG A 237 -9.41 23.07 -19.32
CA ARG A 237 -9.63 23.15 -20.77
C ARG A 237 -8.42 23.70 -21.51
N ASP A 238 -7.80 24.74 -20.99
CA ASP A 238 -6.55 25.32 -21.53
C ASP A 238 -5.47 24.24 -21.66
N PHE A 239 -5.21 23.49 -20.58
CA PHE A 239 -4.26 22.38 -20.61
C PHE A 239 -4.66 21.30 -21.61
N LEU A 240 -5.90 20.80 -21.55
CA LEU A 240 -6.33 19.68 -22.41
C LEU A 240 -6.24 20.04 -23.89
N CYS A 241 -6.71 21.24 -24.27
CA CYS A 241 -6.63 21.73 -25.64
C CYS A 241 -5.18 21.94 -26.11
N GLY A 242 -4.32 22.55 -25.28
CA GLY A 242 -2.92 22.78 -25.62
C GLY A 242 -2.12 21.47 -25.72
N TYR A 243 -2.31 20.58 -24.75
CA TYR A 243 -1.52 19.37 -24.59
C TYR A 243 -1.96 18.23 -25.53
N TYR A 244 -3.27 18.01 -25.68
CA TYR A 244 -3.84 16.91 -26.47
C TYR A 244 -4.44 17.35 -27.82
N GLY A 245 -4.62 18.66 -28.08
CA GLY A 245 -5.14 19.14 -29.36
C GLY A 245 -6.54 18.62 -29.67
N LYS A 246 -6.75 18.06 -30.88
CA LYS A 246 -8.05 17.50 -31.31
C LYS A 246 -8.55 16.33 -30.44
N ALA A 247 -7.66 15.69 -29.68
CA ALA A 247 -8.02 14.62 -28.74
C ALA A 247 -8.61 15.14 -27.42
N SER A 248 -8.52 16.45 -27.12
CA SER A 248 -8.88 17.02 -25.82
C SER A 248 -10.27 16.64 -25.35
N ARG A 249 -11.28 16.71 -26.25
CA ARG A 249 -12.68 16.39 -25.93
C ARG A 249 -12.88 14.95 -25.43
N PHE A 250 -12.09 14.01 -25.94
CA PHE A 250 -12.23 12.59 -25.59
C PHE A 250 -11.54 12.28 -24.26
N ILE A 251 -10.37 12.90 -24.03
CA ILE A 251 -9.68 12.84 -22.74
C ILE A 251 -10.54 13.50 -21.65
N GLU A 252 -11.19 14.61 -21.97
CA GLU A 252 -12.12 15.28 -21.06
C GLU A 252 -13.31 14.38 -20.68
N GLN A 253 -13.97 13.78 -21.67
CA GLN A 253 -15.07 12.83 -21.43
C GLN A 253 -14.64 11.63 -20.59
N TYR A 254 -13.43 11.11 -20.79
CA TYR A 254 -12.89 10.02 -19.98
C TYR A 254 -12.71 10.43 -18.52
N ILE A 255 -12.09 11.59 -18.28
CA ILE A 255 -11.91 12.15 -16.94
C ILE A 255 -13.26 12.34 -16.24
N ASP A 256 -14.23 12.94 -16.93
CA ASP A 256 -15.54 13.23 -16.35
C ASP A 256 -16.31 11.95 -16.03
N ARG A 257 -16.37 10.99 -16.96
CA ARG A 257 -17.04 9.70 -16.71
C ARG A 257 -16.44 8.93 -15.54
N MET A 258 -15.12 8.95 -15.36
CA MET A 258 -14.49 8.26 -14.24
C MET A 258 -14.80 8.92 -12.90
N HIS A 259 -14.73 10.26 -12.83
CA HIS A 259 -15.12 10.99 -11.61
C HIS A 259 -16.59 10.75 -11.28
N GLU A 260 -17.49 10.84 -12.27
CA GLU A 260 -18.92 10.60 -12.10
C GLU A 260 -19.19 9.18 -11.59
N ALA A 261 -18.54 8.16 -12.17
CA ALA A 261 -18.70 6.78 -11.74
C ALA A 261 -18.20 6.54 -10.31
N LEU A 262 -17.04 7.11 -9.94
CA LEU A 262 -16.53 7.03 -8.57
C LEU A 262 -17.53 7.66 -7.59
N ILE A 263 -17.96 8.90 -7.85
CA ILE A 263 -18.87 9.64 -6.97
C ILE A 263 -20.20 8.89 -6.84
N ALA A 264 -20.78 8.43 -7.95
CA ALA A 264 -22.05 7.71 -7.96
C ALA A 264 -21.99 6.37 -7.20
N SER A 265 -20.84 5.70 -7.21
CA SER A 265 -20.65 4.44 -6.48
C SER A 265 -20.58 4.61 -4.96
N GLY A 266 -20.26 5.81 -4.47
CA GLY A 266 -19.98 6.06 -3.06
C GLY A 266 -18.70 5.40 -2.54
N GLN A 267 -17.88 4.81 -3.42
CA GLN A 267 -16.63 4.17 -3.03
C GLN A 267 -15.63 5.22 -2.51
N ARG A 268 -14.96 4.85 -1.41
CA ARG A 268 -13.82 5.59 -0.87
C ARG A 268 -12.61 5.40 -1.80
N LEU A 269 -11.87 6.47 -2.05
CA LEU A 269 -10.64 6.43 -2.84
C LEU A 269 -9.44 6.61 -1.90
N ASP A 270 -8.68 5.53 -1.72
CA ASP A 270 -7.49 5.48 -0.88
C ASP A 270 -6.20 5.56 -1.71
N ILE A 271 -5.14 6.11 -1.12
CA ILE A 271 -3.81 6.24 -1.75
C ILE A 271 -2.97 4.96 -1.70
N TYR A 272 -3.56 3.85 -1.22
CA TYR A 272 -3.02 2.49 -1.25
C TYR A 272 -4.09 1.46 -1.69
N GLY A 273 -4.47 1.50 -2.96
CA GLY A 273 -5.46 0.63 -3.58
C GLY A 273 -4.96 -0.07 -4.85
N TYR A 274 -5.79 -0.97 -5.37
CA TYR A 274 -5.58 -1.69 -6.63
C TYR A 274 -6.74 -1.45 -7.60
N PRO A 275 -6.50 -1.53 -8.92
CA PRO A 275 -7.56 -1.50 -9.91
C PRO A 275 -8.72 -2.46 -9.60
N TYR A 276 -8.43 -3.67 -9.12
CA TYR A 276 -9.47 -4.64 -8.75
C TYR A 276 -10.43 -4.13 -7.66
N ASP A 277 -9.97 -3.30 -6.73
CA ASP A 277 -10.82 -2.73 -5.66
C ASP A 277 -11.96 -1.89 -6.26
N ALA A 278 -11.81 -1.38 -7.48
CA ALA A 278 -12.77 -0.53 -8.17
C ALA A 278 -13.57 -1.26 -9.29
N VAL A 279 -13.48 -2.59 -9.39
CA VAL A 279 -14.19 -3.39 -10.43
C VAL A 279 -15.72 -3.28 -10.34
N LYS A 280 -16.25 -2.82 -9.21
CA LYS A 280 -17.68 -2.57 -8.97
C LYS A 280 -18.05 -1.08 -8.93
N SER A 281 -17.12 -0.17 -9.24
CA SER A 281 -17.33 1.28 -9.22
C SER A 281 -16.93 1.95 -10.54
N TYR A 282 -15.77 2.62 -10.58
CA TYR A 282 -15.27 3.37 -11.72
C TYR A 282 -14.42 2.53 -12.68
N LEU A 283 -14.14 1.26 -12.37
CA LEU A 283 -13.43 0.32 -13.26
C LEU A 283 -14.27 -0.93 -13.57
N THR A 284 -15.59 -0.78 -13.70
CA THR A 284 -16.44 -1.89 -14.15
C THR A 284 -16.07 -2.34 -15.58
N PRO A 285 -16.28 -3.61 -15.96
CA PRO A 285 -16.00 -4.08 -17.31
C PRO A 285 -16.65 -3.22 -18.40
N THR A 286 -17.88 -2.74 -18.17
CA THR A 286 -18.58 -1.82 -19.08
C THR A 286 -17.84 -0.49 -19.21
N LEU A 287 -17.47 0.14 -18.09
CA LEU A 287 -16.74 1.41 -18.10
C LEU A 287 -15.35 1.28 -18.73
N LEU A 288 -14.64 0.17 -18.50
CA LEU A 288 -13.36 -0.09 -19.15
C LEU A 288 -13.51 -0.13 -20.68
N GLY A 289 -14.55 -0.78 -21.20
CA GLY A 289 -14.86 -0.78 -22.64
C GLY A 289 -15.19 0.62 -23.19
N ASP A 290 -15.93 1.43 -22.43
CA ASP A 290 -16.20 2.83 -22.77
C ASP A 290 -14.89 3.65 -22.82
N TYR A 291 -14.00 3.46 -21.85
CA TYR A 291 -12.72 4.16 -21.79
C TYR A 291 -11.81 3.76 -22.96
N GLU A 292 -11.76 2.46 -23.30
CA GLU A 292 -11.02 1.99 -24.47
C GLU A 292 -11.53 2.64 -25.78
N THR A 293 -12.84 2.83 -25.89
CA THR A 293 -13.46 3.51 -27.04
C THR A 293 -13.04 4.98 -27.08
N LEU A 294 -13.14 5.71 -25.96
CA LEU A 294 -12.74 7.11 -25.87
C LEU A 294 -11.26 7.32 -26.21
N PHE A 295 -10.37 6.44 -25.74
CA PHE A 295 -8.95 6.51 -26.10
C PHE A 295 -8.69 6.12 -27.56
N GLY A 296 -9.47 5.19 -28.12
CA GLY A 296 -9.44 4.89 -29.56
C GLY A 296 -9.76 6.12 -30.41
N ASP A 297 -10.84 6.83 -30.08
CA ASP A 297 -11.24 8.05 -30.77
C ASP A 297 -10.24 9.19 -30.56
N ALA A 298 -9.69 9.31 -29.35
CA ALA A 298 -8.63 10.27 -29.03
C ALA A 298 -7.39 10.04 -29.90
N GLU A 299 -6.93 8.79 -30.02
CA GLU A 299 -5.77 8.44 -30.87
C GLU A 299 -6.06 8.72 -32.35
N ALA A 300 -7.24 8.36 -32.84
CA ALA A 300 -7.64 8.62 -34.22
C ALA A 300 -7.66 10.13 -34.55
N ALA A 301 -8.12 10.97 -33.60
CA ALA A 301 -8.23 12.41 -33.79
C ALA A 301 -6.88 13.13 -33.95
N VAL A 302 -5.78 12.51 -33.52
CA VAL A 302 -4.42 13.06 -33.60
C VAL A 302 -3.43 12.11 -34.28
N ALA A 303 -3.93 11.18 -35.11
CA ALA A 303 -3.09 10.18 -35.78
C ALA A 303 -2.03 10.80 -36.69
N ASP A 304 -2.27 12.02 -37.19
CA ASP A 304 -1.38 12.83 -38.01
C ASP A 304 -0.36 13.66 -37.21
N ASP A 305 -0.44 13.68 -35.87
CA ASP A 305 0.46 14.40 -34.98
C ASP A 305 1.19 13.40 -34.05
N PRO A 306 2.43 12.98 -34.39
CA PRO A 306 3.16 11.98 -33.60
C PRO A 306 3.39 12.39 -32.14
N GLY A 307 3.54 13.68 -31.87
CA GLY A 307 3.76 14.20 -30.52
C GLY A 307 2.51 14.09 -29.66
N ARG A 308 1.36 14.49 -30.19
CA ARG A 308 0.07 14.37 -29.49
C ARG A 308 -0.39 12.92 -29.40
N LEU A 309 -0.20 12.11 -30.45
CA LEU A 309 -0.49 10.69 -30.41
C LEU A 309 0.30 9.97 -29.31
N HIS A 310 1.58 10.32 -29.14
CA HIS A 310 2.38 9.78 -28.04
C HIS A 310 1.81 10.15 -26.66
N ARG A 311 1.39 11.40 -26.46
CA ARG A 311 0.76 11.87 -25.21
C ARG A 311 -0.54 11.13 -24.90
N VAL A 312 -1.41 10.94 -25.90
CA VAL A 312 -2.66 10.19 -25.75
C VAL A 312 -2.38 8.73 -25.39
N LYS A 313 -1.47 8.07 -26.09
CA LYS A 313 -1.08 6.68 -25.79
C LYS A 313 -0.48 6.51 -24.39
N ARG A 314 0.26 7.51 -23.90
CA ARG A 314 0.77 7.49 -22.53
C ARG A 314 -0.35 7.68 -21.51
N ALA A 315 -1.29 8.58 -21.76
CA ALA A 315 -2.46 8.78 -20.91
C ALA A 315 -3.40 7.56 -20.86
N ARG A 316 -3.33 6.65 -21.85
CA ARG A 316 -4.05 5.37 -21.88
C ARG A 316 -3.46 4.30 -20.96
N LEU A 317 -2.17 4.39 -20.61
CA LEU A 317 -1.47 3.33 -19.86
C LEU A 317 -2.14 2.95 -18.54
N PRO A 318 -2.74 3.87 -17.76
CA PRO A 318 -3.47 3.49 -16.58
C PRO A 318 -4.65 2.54 -16.82
N ILE A 319 -5.36 2.69 -17.96
CA ILE A 319 -6.43 1.77 -18.34
C ILE A 319 -5.88 0.41 -18.78
N GLU A 320 -4.74 0.41 -19.49
CA GLU A 320 -4.05 -0.85 -19.83
C GLU A 320 -3.62 -1.60 -18.57
N PHE A 321 -3.06 -0.90 -17.59
CA PHE A 321 -2.69 -1.47 -16.30
C PHE A 321 -3.90 -2.01 -15.54
N ALA A 322 -4.98 -1.23 -15.45
CA ALA A 322 -6.21 -1.65 -14.78
C ALA A 322 -6.81 -2.93 -15.39
N ILE A 323 -6.85 -3.02 -16.72
CA ILE A 323 -7.37 -4.21 -17.40
C ILE A 323 -6.49 -5.43 -17.12
N LEU A 324 -5.17 -5.28 -17.14
CA LEU A 324 -4.24 -6.37 -16.82
C LEU A 324 -4.40 -6.82 -15.36
N ASP A 325 -4.42 -5.88 -14.41
CA ASP A 325 -4.55 -6.18 -12.99
C ASP A 325 -5.89 -6.86 -12.66
N ILE A 326 -7.00 -6.32 -13.16
CA ILE A 326 -8.34 -6.92 -12.99
C ILE A 326 -8.38 -8.34 -13.59
N SER A 327 -7.63 -8.60 -14.66
CA SER A 327 -7.58 -9.92 -15.30
C SER A 327 -6.84 -10.99 -14.49
N LEU A 328 -6.12 -10.62 -13.43
CA LEU A 328 -5.58 -11.59 -12.47
C LEU A 328 -6.67 -12.25 -11.60
N HIS A 329 -7.87 -11.69 -11.59
CA HIS A 329 -8.98 -12.13 -10.73
C HIS A 329 -10.06 -12.93 -11.46
N ASP A 330 -9.88 -13.23 -12.75
CA ASP A 330 -10.84 -13.99 -13.57
C ASP A 330 -12.26 -13.42 -13.56
N VAL A 331 -12.40 -12.10 -13.72
CA VAL A 331 -13.67 -11.39 -13.55
C VAL A 331 -14.73 -11.83 -14.56
N ASN A 332 -14.31 -12.11 -15.80
CA ASN A 332 -15.16 -12.68 -16.84
C ASN A 332 -14.29 -13.33 -17.93
N ARG A 333 -14.92 -13.86 -18.99
CA ARG A 333 -14.23 -14.55 -20.11
C ARG A 333 -13.25 -13.67 -20.88
N GLU A 334 -13.37 -12.35 -20.81
CA GLU A 334 -12.47 -11.40 -21.50
C GLU A 334 -11.37 -10.86 -20.56
N LEU A 335 -11.70 -10.68 -19.28
CA LEU A 335 -10.82 -10.16 -18.23
C LEU A 335 -10.24 -11.32 -17.40
N THR A 336 -9.43 -12.14 -18.06
CA THR A 336 -8.70 -13.25 -17.45
C THR A 336 -7.39 -13.51 -18.17
N PHE A 337 -6.35 -13.93 -17.44
CA PHE A 337 -5.13 -14.47 -18.04
C PHE A 337 -5.23 -15.96 -18.41
N ILE A 338 -6.24 -16.66 -17.93
CA ILE A 338 -6.46 -18.10 -18.14
C ILE A 338 -7.87 -18.35 -18.68
N SER A 339 -7.95 -18.79 -19.93
CA SER A 339 -9.20 -19.26 -20.52
C SER A 339 -9.54 -20.64 -19.97
N ARG A 340 -10.73 -20.77 -19.38
CA ARG A 340 -11.28 -22.04 -18.88
C ARG A 340 -12.54 -22.38 -19.68
N ASP A 341 -12.45 -23.44 -20.47
CA ASP A 341 -13.58 -24.12 -21.12
C ASP A 341 -13.85 -25.45 -20.39
N ASP A 342 -15.02 -26.05 -20.59
CA ASP A 342 -15.48 -27.23 -19.82
C ASP A 342 -14.46 -28.39 -19.78
N ASP A 343 -13.61 -28.52 -20.81
CA ASP A 343 -12.59 -29.56 -20.94
C ASP A 343 -11.14 -29.03 -21.05
N SER A 344 -10.89 -27.71 -20.95
CA SER A 344 -9.53 -27.18 -21.14
C SER A 344 -9.21 -25.89 -20.38
N ILE A 345 -7.99 -25.82 -19.85
CA ILE A 345 -7.39 -24.63 -19.26
C ILE A 345 -6.25 -24.20 -20.20
N ALA A 346 -6.29 -22.97 -20.70
CA ALA A 346 -5.29 -22.45 -21.62
C ALA A 346 -4.93 -20.99 -21.32
N PRO A 347 -3.67 -20.58 -21.51
CA PRO A 347 -3.29 -19.18 -21.42
C PRO A 347 -4.07 -18.28 -22.39
N ASN A 348 -4.63 -17.18 -21.89
CA ASN A 348 -5.26 -16.15 -22.72
C ASN A 348 -4.19 -15.36 -23.49
N ARG A 349 -3.93 -15.78 -24.73
CA ARG A 349 -2.91 -15.17 -25.60
C ARG A 349 -3.15 -13.68 -25.88
N LYS A 350 -4.42 -13.23 -25.92
CA LYS A 350 -4.75 -11.81 -26.12
C LYS A 350 -4.27 -10.98 -24.92
N MET A 351 -4.50 -11.47 -23.70
CA MET A 351 -4.08 -10.78 -22.48
C MET A 351 -2.56 -10.78 -22.32
N LEU A 352 -1.89 -11.89 -22.65
CA LEU A 352 -0.42 -11.95 -22.68
C LEU A 352 0.20 -10.97 -23.70
N ALA A 353 -0.41 -10.85 -24.89
CA ALA A 353 0.04 -9.87 -25.88
C ALA A 353 -0.18 -8.41 -25.41
N ARG A 354 -1.27 -8.17 -24.66
CA ARG A 354 -1.57 -6.88 -24.02
C ARG A 354 -0.52 -6.54 -22.95
N LEU A 355 -0.17 -7.50 -22.10
CA LEU A 355 0.90 -7.38 -21.09
C LEU A 355 2.24 -7.02 -21.74
N ASP A 356 2.59 -7.71 -22.82
CA ASP A 356 3.80 -7.43 -23.60
C ASP A 356 3.82 -6.01 -24.18
N ALA A 357 2.69 -5.54 -24.69
CA ALA A 357 2.55 -4.19 -25.22
C ALA A 357 2.66 -3.14 -24.10
N PHE A 358 2.03 -3.39 -22.95
CA PHE A 358 2.09 -2.53 -21.78
C PHE A 358 3.52 -2.34 -21.28
N VAL A 359 4.29 -3.42 -21.08
CA VAL A 359 5.68 -3.32 -20.63
C VAL A 359 6.56 -2.56 -21.63
N ARG A 360 6.40 -2.84 -22.94
CA ARG A 360 7.12 -2.08 -23.98
C ARG A 360 6.77 -0.59 -23.95
N ALA A 361 5.50 -0.27 -23.70
CA ALA A 361 5.05 1.11 -23.60
C ALA A 361 5.59 1.79 -22.33
N CYS A 362 5.60 1.11 -21.19
CA CYS A 362 6.23 1.62 -19.96
C CYS A 362 7.70 1.98 -20.19
N LYS A 363 8.47 1.04 -20.76
CA LYS A 363 9.88 1.27 -21.12
C LYS A 363 10.06 2.46 -22.06
N LYS A 364 9.22 2.57 -23.11
CA LYS A 364 9.25 3.69 -24.06
C LYS A 364 8.98 5.04 -23.40
N ASN A 365 8.20 5.06 -22.32
CA ASN A 365 7.82 6.27 -21.60
C ASN A 365 8.71 6.55 -20.37
N GLY A 366 9.76 5.74 -20.12
CA GLY A 366 10.63 5.92 -18.94
C GLY A 366 9.94 5.57 -17.61
N ILE A 367 8.94 4.70 -17.64
CA ILE A 367 8.27 4.20 -16.43
C ILE A 367 9.06 3.00 -15.93
N GLU A 368 9.90 3.22 -14.90
CA GLU A 368 10.81 2.20 -14.36
C GLU A 368 10.22 1.45 -13.14
N ARG A 369 9.23 2.05 -12.47
CA ARG A 369 8.56 1.46 -11.31
C ARG A 369 7.05 1.74 -11.36
N LEU A 370 6.28 0.74 -10.96
CA LEU A 370 4.82 0.79 -10.86
C LEU A 370 4.35 1.17 -9.46
N GLU A 371 5.22 1.15 -8.46
CA GLU A 371 4.89 1.44 -7.06
C GLU A 371 6.10 1.98 -6.29
N GLU A 372 5.88 2.40 -5.05
CA GLU A 372 6.87 3.14 -4.24
C GLU A 372 8.10 2.31 -3.87
N GLN A 373 7.95 1.00 -3.63
CA GLN A 373 9.06 0.11 -3.24
C GLN A 373 9.88 -0.41 -4.44
N GLY A 374 9.57 0.04 -5.66
CA GLY A 374 10.40 -0.19 -6.83
C GLY A 374 10.02 -1.40 -7.70
N TYR A 375 8.81 -1.95 -7.57
CA TYR A 375 8.33 -3.01 -8.48
C TYR A 375 8.28 -2.54 -9.94
N SER A 376 9.09 -3.13 -10.82
CA SER A 376 9.18 -2.70 -12.24
C SER A 376 8.12 -3.36 -13.14
N PRO A 377 7.81 -2.76 -14.30
CA PRO A 377 6.97 -3.40 -15.32
C PRO A 377 7.50 -4.77 -15.78
N GLU A 378 8.82 -4.95 -15.85
CA GLU A 378 9.46 -6.21 -16.19
C GLU A 378 9.21 -7.29 -15.13
N GLN A 379 9.29 -6.94 -13.84
CA GLN A 379 8.95 -7.85 -12.75
C GLN A 379 7.45 -8.19 -12.76
N TYR A 380 6.58 -7.20 -12.97
CA TYR A 380 5.14 -7.43 -13.14
C TYR A 380 4.84 -8.46 -14.21
N LYS A 381 5.44 -8.31 -15.40
CA LYS A 381 5.30 -9.32 -16.46
C LYS A 381 5.87 -10.67 -16.06
N ALA A 382 7.05 -10.71 -15.47
CA ALA A 382 7.68 -11.98 -15.08
C ALA A 382 6.81 -12.76 -14.09
N ASP A 383 6.19 -12.08 -13.13
CA ASP A 383 5.33 -12.72 -12.14
C ASP A 383 4.01 -13.19 -12.76
N ILE A 384 3.39 -12.41 -13.66
CA ILE A 384 2.21 -12.86 -14.40
C ILE A 384 2.53 -14.08 -15.29
N VAL A 385 3.66 -14.09 -15.98
CA VAL A 385 4.05 -15.23 -16.82
C VAL A 385 4.25 -16.49 -15.96
N LYS A 386 4.84 -16.37 -14.77
CA LYS A 386 4.94 -17.49 -13.82
C LYS A 386 3.56 -17.95 -13.35
N TYR A 387 2.67 -17.02 -13.00
CA TYR A 387 1.28 -17.32 -12.63
C TYR A 387 0.59 -18.12 -13.73
N VAL A 388 0.69 -17.66 -14.98
CA VAL A 388 0.06 -18.32 -16.14
C VAL A 388 0.66 -19.71 -16.41
N ASP A 389 1.97 -19.86 -16.32
CA ASP A 389 2.64 -21.16 -16.48
C ASP A 389 2.19 -22.14 -15.41
N LYS A 390 2.11 -21.69 -14.15
CA LYS A 390 1.70 -22.53 -13.01
C LYS A 390 0.24 -22.95 -13.14
N ALA A 391 -0.65 -22.04 -13.51
CA ALA A 391 -2.07 -22.32 -13.74
C ALA A 391 -2.37 -23.20 -14.95
N GLY A 392 -1.44 -23.31 -15.90
CA GLY A 392 -1.56 -24.26 -17.01
C GLY A 392 -1.17 -25.69 -16.67
N ARG A 393 -0.62 -25.97 -15.48
CA ARG A 393 -0.15 -27.32 -15.11
C ARG A 393 -1.32 -28.19 -14.64
N PRO A 394 -1.37 -29.49 -15.01
CA PRO A 394 -2.28 -30.43 -14.40
C PRO A 394 -2.12 -30.46 -12.87
N ASN A 395 -3.22 -30.61 -12.16
CA ASN A 395 -3.23 -30.74 -10.71
C ASN A 395 -4.35 -31.70 -10.28
N LEU A 396 -4.00 -32.80 -9.61
CA LEU A 396 -4.97 -33.82 -9.16
C LEU A 396 -5.97 -33.28 -8.13
N VAL A 397 -5.62 -32.21 -7.40
CA VAL A 397 -6.51 -31.58 -6.42
C VAL A 397 -7.36 -30.44 -6.98
N ALA A 398 -7.23 -30.10 -8.26
CA ALA A 398 -8.00 -28.99 -8.83
C ALA A 398 -9.52 -29.17 -8.64
N GLY A 399 -10.16 -28.19 -8.02
CA GLY A 399 -11.59 -28.14 -7.70
C GLY A 399 -12.06 -29.16 -6.65
N LYS A 400 -11.13 -29.86 -5.97
CA LYS A 400 -11.48 -30.89 -4.98
C LYS A 400 -11.92 -30.27 -3.64
N PRO A 401 -12.80 -30.94 -2.88
CA PRO A 401 -13.23 -30.44 -1.57
C PRO A 401 -12.07 -30.33 -0.58
N VAL A 402 -12.05 -29.22 0.16
CA VAL A 402 -11.06 -28.93 1.20
C VAL A 402 -11.78 -28.69 2.52
N ALA A 403 -11.34 -29.38 3.58
CA ALA A 403 -11.73 -29.11 4.96
C ALA A 403 -10.56 -28.48 5.71
N VAL A 404 -10.76 -27.28 6.26
CA VAL A 404 -9.74 -26.62 7.08
C VAL A 404 -10.16 -26.74 8.54
N ALA A 405 -9.30 -27.32 9.38
CA ALA A 405 -9.60 -27.53 10.79
C ALA A 405 -9.46 -26.24 11.62
N THR A 406 -8.67 -25.29 11.13
CA THR A 406 -8.47 -23.98 11.77
C THR A 406 -9.17 -22.89 10.96
N THR A 407 -9.91 -22.01 11.63
CA THR A 407 -10.61 -20.92 10.94
C THR A 407 -9.58 -19.95 10.34
N TRP A 408 -9.65 -19.72 9.02
CA TRP A 408 -8.90 -18.66 8.36
C TRP A 408 -9.44 -17.28 8.75
N SER A 409 -8.69 -16.22 8.45
CA SER A 409 -9.15 -14.86 8.72
C SER A 409 -10.03 -14.32 7.59
N GLU A 410 -11.16 -13.71 7.96
CA GLU A 410 -12.01 -12.96 7.03
C GLU A 410 -11.30 -11.74 6.41
N LYS A 411 -10.15 -11.32 6.94
CA LYS A 411 -9.32 -10.27 6.33
C LYS A 411 -8.66 -10.75 5.03
N TYR A 412 -8.34 -12.04 4.93
CA TYR A 412 -7.64 -12.65 3.80
C TYR A 412 -8.23 -14.03 3.49
N PRO A 413 -9.49 -14.09 2.99
CA PRO A 413 -10.16 -15.35 2.79
C PRO A 413 -9.74 -16.03 1.48
N ALA A 414 -9.31 -15.30 0.45
CA ALA A 414 -9.00 -15.82 -0.90
C ALA A 414 -10.03 -16.78 -1.54
N GLY A 415 -11.28 -16.82 -1.06
CA GLY A 415 -12.29 -17.80 -1.48
C GLY A 415 -12.57 -18.92 -0.46
N GLY A 416 -11.95 -18.85 0.72
CA GLY A 416 -12.06 -19.81 1.81
C GLY A 416 -11.20 -21.04 1.56
N ALA A 417 -11.64 -22.18 2.09
CA ALA A 417 -10.93 -23.46 1.95
C ALA A 417 -10.60 -23.84 0.49
N ALA A 418 -11.47 -23.45 -0.47
CA ALA A 418 -11.28 -23.76 -1.89
C ALA A 418 -10.04 -23.11 -2.51
N ALA A 419 -9.50 -22.05 -1.89
CA ALA A 419 -8.27 -21.36 -2.34
C ALA A 419 -7.04 -22.27 -2.40
N LEU A 420 -7.06 -23.41 -1.70
CA LEU A 420 -5.98 -24.41 -1.76
C LEU A 420 -6.04 -25.30 -3.01
N THR A 421 -7.10 -25.19 -3.82
CA THR A 421 -7.42 -26.12 -4.91
C THR A 421 -8.09 -25.44 -6.10
N ASP A 422 -8.22 -24.12 -6.13
CA ASP A 422 -8.98 -23.42 -7.18
C ASP A 422 -8.14 -23.18 -8.46
N GLY A 423 -6.86 -23.52 -8.40
CA GLY A 423 -5.92 -23.33 -9.50
C GLY A 423 -5.64 -21.86 -9.78
N LYS A 424 -5.88 -20.98 -8.80
CA LYS A 424 -5.36 -19.62 -8.78
C LYS A 424 -4.14 -19.61 -7.88
N PHE A 425 -3.21 -18.69 -8.15
CA PHE A 425 -1.92 -18.68 -7.47
C PHE A 425 -1.62 -17.34 -6.82
N GLY A 426 -1.09 -17.45 -5.62
CA GLY A 426 -0.55 -16.40 -4.81
C GLY A 426 0.65 -15.78 -5.48
N MET A 427 0.71 -14.45 -5.43
CA MET A 427 1.87 -13.69 -5.90
C MET A 427 2.64 -13.14 -4.70
N THR A 428 3.83 -12.57 -4.93
CA THR A 428 4.62 -11.89 -3.88
C THR A 428 3.86 -10.75 -3.21
N ASN A 429 2.87 -10.20 -3.91
CA ASN A 429 1.88 -9.32 -3.33
C ASN A 429 0.77 -10.13 -2.65
N TYR A 430 0.65 -9.94 -1.34
CA TYR A 430 -0.22 -10.69 -0.44
C TYR A 430 -1.72 -10.50 -0.69
N ARG A 431 -2.13 -9.59 -1.60
CA ARG A 431 -3.53 -9.39 -1.98
C ARG A 431 -4.04 -10.31 -3.09
N TYR A 432 -3.14 -10.94 -3.85
CA TYR A 432 -3.54 -11.89 -4.88
C TYR A 432 -3.54 -13.31 -4.30
N ASN A 433 -4.72 -13.87 -4.10
CA ASN A 433 -4.95 -15.30 -3.81
C ASN A 433 -4.16 -15.88 -2.62
N TRP A 434 -4.34 -15.33 -1.41
CA TRP A 434 -3.75 -15.90 -0.19
C TRP A 434 -4.80 -16.22 0.88
N LEU A 435 -4.80 -17.47 1.37
CA LEU A 435 -5.58 -17.86 2.53
C LEU A 435 -4.76 -17.58 3.81
N GLY A 436 -5.19 -16.57 4.58
CA GLY A 436 -4.46 -16.07 5.74
C GLY A 436 -4.92 -16.64 7.08
N PHE A 437 -3.97 -17.02 7.94
CA PHE A 437 -4.20 -17.51 9.31
C PHE A 437 -3.49 -16.60 10.32
N GLU A 438 -4.25 -15.98 11.23
CA GLU A 438 -3.74 -15.03 12.25
C GLU A 438 -3.64 -15.73 13.61
N ASN A 439 -2.45 -15.73 14.25
CA ASN A 439 -2.23 -16.42 15.53
C ASN A 439 -2.68 -17.91 15.52
N ALA A 440 -2.65 -18.53 14.35
CA ALA A 440 -3.22 -19.84 14.10
C ALA A 440 -2.26 -20.68 13.27
N ASP A 441 -2.27 -22.00 13.50
CA ASP A 441 -1.57 -22.94 12.63
C ASP A 441 -2.48 -23.28 11.45
N LEU A 442 -1.91 -23.74 10.35
CA LEU A 442 -2.67 -24.31 9.27
C LEU A 442 -2.86 -25.81 9.54
N GLU A 443 -4.09 -26.29 9.40
CA GLU A 443 -4.36 -27.70 9.18
C GLU A 443 -5.50 -27.84 8.18
N ALA A 444 -5.24 -28.48 7.04
CA ALA A 444 -6.20 -28.69 5.97
C ALA A 444 -6.15 -30.12 5.43
N VAL A 445 -7.31 -30.65 5.04
CA VAL A 445 -7.48 -31.97 4.44
C VAL A 445 -8.20 -31.83 3.10
N ILE A 446 -7.63 -32.41 2.05
CA ILE A 446 -8.20 -32.44 0.70
C ILE A 446 -8.70 -33.86 0.41
N ASP A 447 -9.92 -33.99 -0.11
CA ASP A 447 -10.49 -35.26 -0.58
C ASP A 447 -10.43 -35.35 -2.12
N LEU A 448 -9.60 -36.24 -2.65
CA LEU A 448 -9.49 -36.48 -4.10
C LEU A 448 -10.75 -37.11 -4.71
N GLY A 449 -11.67 -37.61 -3.86
CA GLY A 449 -12.90 -38.31 -4.20
C GLY A 449 -12.70 -39.83 -4.37
N GLU A 450 -11.52 -40.22 -4.84
CA GLU A 450 -11.13 -41.62 -5.04
C GLU A 450 -9.62 -41.82 -4.84
N MET A 451 -9.18 -43.08 -4.79
CA MET A 451 -7.77 -43.42 -4.65
C MET A 451 -7.01 -43.06 -5.93
N GLN A 452 -6.07 -42.14 -5.82
CA GLN A 452 -5.20 -41.67 -6.91
C GLN A 452 -3.74 -42.01 -6.61
N ALA A 453 -2.92 -42.12 -7.66
CA ALA A 453 -1.47 -42.19 -7.50
C ALA A 453 -0.94 -40.77 -7.22
N ILE A 454 -0.11 -40.63 -6.18
CA ILE A 454 0.49 -39.37 -5.76
C ILE A 454 2.00 -39.54 -5.83
N HIS A 455 2.62 -38.81 -6.75
CA HIS A 455 4.07 -38.77 -6.93
C HIS A 455 4.67 -37.60 -6.18
N HIS A 456 4.07 -36.42 -6.31
CA HIS A 456 4.60 -35.18 -5.77
C HIS A 456 3.52 -34.35 -5.07
N LEU A 457 3.92 -33.66 -4.01
CA LEU A 457 3.10 -32.76 -3.21
C LEU A 457 3.86 -31.45 -3.04
N SER A 458 3.19 -30.31 -3.23
CA SER A 458 3.75 -29.02 -2.84
C SER A 458 2.69 -28.02 -2.40
N ALA A 459 3.09 -27.04 -1.59
CA ALA A 459 2.27 -25.89 -1.21
C ALA A 459 3.15 -24.63 -1.11
N ASP A 460 2.60 -23.49 -1.51
CA ASP A 460 3.32 -22.21 -1.48
C ASP A 460 2.97 -21.41 -0.24
N PHE A 461 4.00 -20.75 0.31
CA PHE A 461 3.87 -19.85 1.45
C PHE A 461 4.56 -18.52 1.17
N LEU A 462 3.99 -17.44 1.67
CA LEU A 462 4.53 -16.09 1.53
C LEU A 462 5.38 -15.71 2.75
N GLN A 463 6.54 -15.11 2.51
CA GLN A 463 7.23 -14.28 3.50
C GLN A 463 7.05 -12.81 3.14
N HIS A 464 6.49 -12.02 4.06
CA HIS A 464 6.36 -10.57 3.93
C HIS A 464 6.49 -9.91 5.32
N PRO A 465 7.71 -9.84 5.89
CA PRO A 465 7.90 -9.54 7.31
C PRO A 465 7.30 -8.21 7.73
N LEU A 466 7.39 -7.17 6.89
CA LEU A 466 6.80 -5.86 7.16
C LEU A 466 5.28 -5.93 7.40
N ASP A 467 4.57 -6.84 6.74
CA ASP A 467 3.12 -7.05 6.88
C ASP A 467 2.80 -8.22 7.80
N TRP A 468 3.77 -8.60 8.65
CA TRP A 468 3.60 -9.54 9.75
C TRP A 468 3.35 -10.98 9.26
N VAL A 469 3.62 -11.24 7.97
CA VAL A 469 3.51 -12.55 7.32
C VAL A 469 4.87 -13.23 7.34
N PHE A 470 4.93 -14.40 7.98
CA PHE A 470 6.15 -15.18 8.14
C PHE A 470 5.94 -16.59 7.58
N LEU A 471 7.03 -17.19 7.12
CA LEU A 471 6.99 -18.61 6.78
C LEU A 471 6.63 -19.45 8.02
N PRO A 472 5.91 -20.57 7.81
CA PRO A 472 5.71 -21.53 8.88
C PRO A 472 7.04 -22.14 9.32
N ARG A 473 7.21 -22.39 10.62
CA ARG A 473 8.41 -23.03 11.18
C ARG A 473 8.69 -24.40 10.55
N TRP A 474 7.63 -25.10 10.16
CA TRP A 474 7.68 -26.36 9.43
C TRP A 474 6.35 -26.59 8.69
N VAL A 475 6.41 -27.47 7.68
CA VAL A 475 5.25 -27.98 6.95
C VAL A 475 5.30 -29.51 6.91
N ASP A 476 4.21 -30.15 7.30
CA ASP A 476 4.01 -31.59 7.23
C ASP A 476 3.03 -31.94 6.11
N PHE A 477 3.40 -32.95 5.32
CA PHE A 477 2.48 -33.64 4.41
C PHE A 477 2.17 -35.03 4.94
N ALA A 478 0.90 -35.42 4.94
CA ALA A 478 0.46 -36.75 5.29
C ALA A 478 -0.64 -37.25 4.35
N LEU A 479 -0.72 -38.57 4.15
CA LEU A 479 -1.67 -39.20 3.22
C LEU A 479 -2.58 -40.18 3.96
N SER A 480 -3.79 -40.36 3.46
CA SER A 480 -4.76 -41.31 4.03
C SER A 480 -5.65 -41.95 2.96
N GLU A 481 -6.04 -43.20 3.20
CA GLU A 481 -7.04 -43.90 2.38
C GLU A 481 -8.48 -43.65 2.88
N ASP A 482 -8.66 -43.44 4.19
CA ASP A 482 -9.95 -43.43 4.88
C ASP A 482 -10.35 -42.07 5.47
N GLY A 483 -9.45 -41.08 5.41
CA GLY A 483 -9.65 -39.73 5.93
C GLY A 483 -9.59 -39.64 7.46
N ARG A 484 -9.18 -40.72 8.14
CA ARG A 484 -9.08 -40.83 9.60
C ARG A 484 -7.66 -41.13 10.04
N ASN A 485 -7.01 -42.09 9.39
CA ASN A 485 -5.65 -42.51 9.67
C ASN A 485 -4.69 -41.90 8.64
N PHE A 486 -3.90 -40.92 9.08
CA PHE A 486 -2.95 -40.21 8.22
C PHE A 486 -1.53 -40.71 8.46
N GLU A 487 -0.89 -41.22 7.42
CA GLU A 487 0.51 -41.61 7.41
C GLU A 487 1.40 -40.41 7.03
N PRO A 488 2.42 -40.06 7.84
CA PRO A 488 3.35 -38.99 7.50
C PRO A 488 4.14 -39.31 6.22
N VAL A 489 4.27 -38.32 5.34
CA VAL A 489 5.14 -38.37 4.16
C VAL A 489 6.48 -37.70 4.47
N HIS A 490 6.46 -36.41 4.82
CA HIS A 490 7.65 -35.63 5.13
C HIS A 490 7.36 -34.51 6.13
N HIS A 491 8.35 -34.24 6.99
CA HIS A 491 8.45 -33.05 7.85
C HIS A 491 9.49 -32.10 7.25
N LEU A 492 9.04 -30.95 6.76
CA LEU A 492 9.88 -30.00 6.04
C LEU A 492 10.16 -28.78 6.92
N VAL A 493 11.44 -28.44 7.06
CA VAL A 493 11.93 -27.26 7.77
C VAL A 493 12.73 -26.38 6.81
N HIS A 494 12.92 -25.11 7.18
CA HIS A 494 13.74 -24.17 6.44
C HIS A 494 14.72 -23.43 7.37
N ASP A 495 15.77 -22.84 6.79
CA ASP A 495 16.73 -21.98 7.46
C ASP A 495 16.56 -20.49 7.12
N VAL A 496 15.49 -20.15 6.38
CA VAL A 496 15.14 -18.75 6.07
C VAL A 496 15.00 -17.93 7.36
N PRO A 497 15.77 -16.84 7.51
CA PRO A 497 15.64 -15.97 8.66
C PRO A 497 14.40 -15.06 8.56
N PRO A 498 13.58 -14.96 9.63
CA PRO A 498 12.35 -14.17 9.61
C PRO A 498 12.62 -12.66 9.57
N ASP A 499 13.83 -12.21 9.94
CA ASP A 499 14.30 -10.82 9.91
C ASP A 499 14.98 -10.43 8.60
N SER A 500 14.94 -11.28 7.58
CA SER A 500 15.58 -11.01 6.28
C SER A 500 15.11 -9.71 5.60
N GLY A 501 13.92 -9.21 5.97
CA GLY A 501 13.27 -8.07 5.33
C GLY A 501 12.83 -8.33 3.88
N LYS A 502 13.05 -9.53 3.34
CA LYS A 502 12.76 -9.89 1.95
C LYS A 502 11.34 -10.41 1.80
N ILE A 503 10.72 -10.04 0.67
CA ILE A 503 9.43 -10.53 0.23
C ILE A 503 9.66 -11.61 -0.83
N PHE A 504 9.17 -12.83 -0.60
CA PHE A 504 9.26 -13.91 -1.58
C PHE A 504 8.31 -15.07 -1.26
N LEU A 505 8.13 -15.93 -2.26
CA LEU A 505 7.38 -17.19 -2.14
C LEU A 505 8.34 -18.34 -1.84
N HIS A 506 7.95 -19.20 -0.91
CA HIS A 506 8.65 -20.43 -0.59
C HIS A 506 7.73 -21.64 -0.85
N THR A 507 8.14 -22.50 -1.77
CA THR A 507 7.43 -23.74 -2.07
C THR A 507 7.99 -24.87 -1.21
N PHE A 508 7.16 -25.37 -0.29
CA PHE A 508 7.46 -26.63 0.41
C PHE A 508 7.01 -27.78 -0.48
N GLN A 509 7.90 -28.73 -0.73
CA GLN A 509 7.66 -29.81 -1.67
C GLN A 509 8.22 -31.15 -1.18
N ALA A 510 7.51 -32.23 -1.50
CA ALA A 510 7.82 -33.58 -1.07
C ALA A 510 7.49 -34.62 -2.15
N SER A 511 8.28 -35.69 -2.21
CA SER A 511 7.94 -36.88 -3.00
C SER A 511 7.20 -37.88 -2.12
N ALA A 512 6.08 -38.43 -2.59
CA ALA A 512 5.32 -39.44 -1.86
C ALA A 512 5.44 -40.83 -2.50
N ASN A 513 5.17 -40.92 -3.82
CA ASN A 513 5.12 -42.16 -4.60
C ASN A 513 4.24 -43.25 -3.97
N ARG A 514 3.01 -42.88 -3.58
CA ARG A 514 2.02 -43.77 -2.95
C ARG A 514 0.63 -43.52 -3.52
N ARG A 515 -0.31 -44.43 -3.26
CA ARG A 515 -1.73 -44.18 -3.53
C ARG A 515 -2.41 -43.66 -2.28
N ALA A 516 -3.28 -42.67 -2.42
CA ALA A 516 -4.12 -42.16 -1.35
C ALA A 516 -5.38 -41.51 -1.91
N ARG A 517 -6.36 -41.28 -1.05
CA ARG A 517 -7.56 -40.49 -1.35
C ARG A 517 -7.52 -39.13 -0.68
N TYR A 518 -6.96 -39.06 0.53
CA TYR A 518 -6.91 -37.85 1.33
C TYR A 518 -5.47 -37.36 1.48
N ILE A 519 -5.31 -36.04 1.42
CA ILE A 519 -4.04 -35.36 1.65
C ILE A 519 -4.25 -34.39 2.82
N LYS A 520 -3.39 -34.47 3.83
CA LYS A 520 -3.35 -33.52 4.94
C LYS A 520 -2.10 -32.67 4.89
N ILE A 521 -2.28 -31.38 5.13
CA ILE A 521 -1.21 -30.39 5.22
C ILE A 521 -1.33 -29.71 6.58
N SER A 522 -0.23 -29.69 7.32
CA SER A 522 -0.13 -29.00 8.60
C SER A 522 1.06 -28.04 8.56
N ALA A 523 0.89 -26.80 9.02
CA ALA A 523 1.98 -25.83 9.06
C ALA A 523 1.96 -25.00 10.35
N ALA A 524 3.12 -24.92 11.02
CA ALA A 524 3.22 -24.27 12.33
C ALA A 524 3.59 -22.79 12.26
N SER A 525 2.73 -21.94 12.82
CA SER A 525 2.94 -20.49 12.89
C SER A 525 3.94 -20.08 13.96
N LEU A 526 4.53 -18.90 13.77
CA LEU A 526 5.20 -18.16 14.84
C LEU A 526 4.22 -17.68 15.92
N LYS A 527 2.91 -17.63 15.61
CA LYS A 527 1.80 -17.15 16.44
C LYS A 527 1.83 -15.65 16.70
N VAL A 528 2.97 -15.14 17.13
CA VAL A 528 3.21 -13.72 17.43
C VAL A 528 4.45 -13.21 16.72
N CYS A 529 4.45 -11.92 16.41
CA CYS A 529 5.60 -11.23 15.84
C CYS A 529 6.80 -11.29 16.81
N PRO A 530 8.02 -11.60 16.31
CA PRO A 530 9.22 -11.67 17.13
C PRO A 530 9.59 -10.34 17.84
N PRO A 531 10.41 -10.36 18.90
CA PRO A 531 10.76 -9.16 19.67
C PRO A 531 11.45 -8.04 18.88
N TRP A 532 12.18 -8.39 17.82
CA TRP A 532 12.85 -7.42 16.94
C TRP A 532 11.88 -6.75 15.96
N HIS A 533 10.70 -7.30 15.75
CA HIS A 533 9.77 -6.88 14.72
C HIS A 533 8.95 -5.66 15.17
N ARG A 534 8.55 -4.78 14.26
CA ARG A 534 7.77 -3.56 14.57
C ARG A 534 6.42 -3.83 15.23
N GLY A 535 5.86 -5.01 14.98
CA GLY A 535 4.65 -5.52 15.61
C GLY A 535 4.91 -6.46 16.79
N ALA A 536 6.07 -6.42 17.45
CA ALA A 536 6.46 -7.36 18.51
C ALA A 536 5.32 -7.69 19.50
N GLY A 537 5.08 -8.98 19.71
CA GLY A 537 4.01 -9.49 20.58
C GLY A 537 2.60 -9.44 20.00
N GLN A 538 2.38 -8.81 18.85
CA GLN A 538 1.11 -8.86 18.12
C GLN A 538 0.96 -10.15 17.31
N PRO A 539 -0.27 -10.59 17.00
CA PRO A 539 -0.52 -11.74 16.14
C PRO A 539 0.27 -11.74 14.83
N ALA A 540 0.91 -12.87 14.52
CA ALA A 540 1.61 -13.10 13.26
C ALA A 540 0.73 -13.91 12.28
N TRP A 541 1.03 -13.77 10.99
CA TRP A 541 0.31 -14.43 9.91
C TRP A 541 1.10 -15.58 9.28
N ILE A 542 0.40 -16.64 8.91
CA ILE A 542 0.79 -17.56 7.83
C ILE A 542 -0.13 -17.31 6.65
N PHE A 543 0.45 -17.14 5.46
CA PHE A 543 -0.29 -17.10 4.21
C PHE A 543 0.11 -18.33 3.39
N VAL A 544 -0.90 -19.12 2.99
CA VAL A 544 -0.75 -20.31 2.17
C VAL A 544 -1.58 -20.17 0.91
N ASP A 545 -1.05 -20.72 -0.17
CA ASP A 545 -1.74 -20.79 -1.46
C ASP A 545 -1.42 -22.10 -2.20
N GLU A 546 -2.39 -22.52 -3.00
CA GLU A 546 -2.49 -23.67 -3.90
C GLU A 546 -1.60 -24.88 -3.57
N VAL A 547 -2.29 -25.99 -3.29
CA VAL A 547 -1.67 -27.30 -3.17
C VAL A 547 -1.57 -27.91 -4.55
N MET A 548 -0.36 -28.29 -4.96
CA MET A 548 -0.14 -28.98 -6.23
C MET A 548 0.15 -30.46 -5.99
N VAL A 549 -0.52 -31.31 -6.76
CA VAL A 549 -0.43 -32.76 -6.66
C VAL A 549 -0.36 -33.37 -8.05
N ASN A 550 0.67 -34.18 -8.29
CA ASN A 550 0.91 -34.90 -9.54
C ASN A 550 1.13 -36.38 -9.29
#